data_AF-A0A098Y6C0-F1
#
_entry.id   AF-A0A098Y6C0-F1
#
_cell.length_a   1.000
_cell.length_b   1.000
_cell.length_c   1.000
_cell.angle_alpha   90.00
_cell.angle_beta   90.00
_cell.angle_gamma   90.00
#
_symmetry.space_group_name_H-M   'P 1'
#
loop_
_entity.id
_entity.type
_entity.pdbx_description
1 polymer ?
#
loop_
_entity_poly.entity_id
_entity_poly.type
_entity_poly.pdbx_seq_one_letter_code
_entity_poly.pdbx_strand_id
1 'polypeptide(L)'
;MDVDAWFAAAGDRAEELRRVDALVQAAAPGIDRQLVPSGSGAMLGYGMTPYRPRSAKETTTWPLIALAAQKRHLSLYVSAVVDGEYLAESRAAQLGDVSCGKSCIRFTSLDRVDTVALDQLLRDAVATIRDPG
;
A
#
# COMPACT_ATOMS: atom_id res chain seq x y z
N MET A 1 13.36 -9.88 11.43
CA MET A 1 13.04 -10.40 10.08
C MET A 1 13.16 -9.23 9.14
N ASP A 2 13.94 -9.37 8.07
CA ASP A 2 14.03 -8.36 7.01
C ASP A 2 12.93 -8.59 5.94
N VAL A 3 12.88 -7.71 4.95
CA VAL A 3 11.86 -7.73 3.90
C VAL A 3 11.96 -8.97 3.00
N ASP A 4 13.18 -9.42 2.67
CA ASP A 4 13.38 -10.59 1.80
C ASP A 4 12.96 -11.88 2.50
N ALA A 5 13.27 -12.01 3.79
CA ALA A 5 12.80 -13.09 4.64
C ALA A 5 11.27 -13.08 4.78
N TRP A 6 10.64 -11.90 4.85
CA TRP A 6 9.18 -11.78 4.88
C TRP A 6 8.55 -12.23 3.55
N PHE A 7 9.12 -11.87 2.40
CA PHE A 7 8.67 -12.40 1.12
C PHE A 7 8.80 -13.93 1.06
N ALA A 8 9.96 -14.47 1.45
CA ALA A 8 10.19 -15.92 1.44
C ALA A 8 9.20 -16.68 2.35
N ALA A 9 8.88 -16.12 3.51
CA ALA A 9 7.90 -16.68 4.44
C ALA A 9 6.46 -16.72 3.88
N ALA A 10 6.17 -15.96 2.81
CA ALA A 10 4.87 -15.95 2.16
C ALA A 10 4.63 -17.13 1.19
N GLY A 11 5.63 -18.01 1.00
CA GLY A 11 5.52 -19.20 0.14
C GLY A 11 5.16 -18.84 -1.29
N ASP A 12 4.10 -19.45 -1.83
CA ASP A 12 3.65 -19.26 -3.23
C ASP A 12 3.32 -17.80 -3.58
N ARG A 13 3.12 -16.93 -2.58
CA ARG A 13 2.85 -15.49 -2.79
C ARG A 13 4.11 -14.64 -2.89
N ALA A 14 5.28 -15.20 -2.63
CA ALA A 14 6.53 -14.45 -2.55
C ALA A 14 6.82 -13.70 -3.86
N GLU A 15 6.58 -14.32 -5.01
CA GLU A 15 6.77 -13.69 -6.32
C GLU A 15 5.81 -12.52 -6.52
N GLU A 16 4.52 -12.72 -6.25
CA GLU A 16 3.51 -11.69 -6.43
C GLU A 16 3.75 -10.48 -5.50
N LEU A 17 4.15 -10.73 -4.25
CA LEU A 17 4.52 -9.67 -3.32
C LEU A 17 5.72 -8.86 -3.81
N ARG A 18 6.73 -9.50 -4.41
CA ARG A 18 7.87 -8.81 -5.02
C ARG A 18 7.47 -7.99 -6.25
N ARG A 19 6.53 -8.48 -7.07
CA ARG A 19 6.01 -7.72 -8.22
C ARG A 19 5.30 -6.44 -7.75
N VAL A 20 4.46 -6.54 -6.71
CA VAL A 20 3.78 -5.37 -6.13
C VAL A 20 4.79 -4.40 -5.49
N ASP A 21 5.77 -4.91 -4.75
CA ASP A 21 6.85 -4.10 -4.17
C ASP A 21 7.65 -3.35 -5.26
N ALA A 22 8.03 -4.04 -6.34
CA ALA A 22 8.71 -3.42 -7.47
C ALA A 22 7.86 -2.29 -8.11
N LEU A 23 6.55 -2.49 -8.25
CA LEU A 23 5.63 -1.46 -8.75
C LEU A 23 5.61 -0.22 -7.83
N VAL A 24 5.52 -0.42 -6.51
CA VAL A 24 5.55 0.68 -5.53
C VAL A 24 6.88 1.43 -5.59
N GLN A 25 8.01 0.72 -5.62
CA GLN A 25 9.34 1.32 -5.69
C GLN A 25 9.57 2.08 -7.02
N ALA A 26 8.97 1.63 -8.12
CA ALA A 26 9.03 2.31 -9.42
C ALA A 26 8.16 3.57 -9.47
N ALA A 27 6.98 3.54 -8.85
CA ALA A 27 6.10 4.70 -8.69
C ALA A 27 6.71 5.74 -7.73
N ALA A 28 7.49 5.28 -6.75
CA ALA A 28 8.03 6.12 -5.69
C ALA A 28 9.54 5.91 -5.47
N PRO A 29 10.41 6.31 -6.42
CA PRO A 29 11.85 6.15 -6.26
C PRO A 29 12.35 6.82 -4.99
N GLY A 30 13.09 6.06 -4.18
CA GLY A 30 13.67 6.51 -2.90
C GLY A 30 12.70 6.57 -1.73
N ILE A 31 11.48 6.04 -1.85
CA ILE A 31 10.59 5.91 -0.68
C ILE A 31 11.17 4.92 0.33
N ASP A 32 11.17 5.30 1.61
CA ASP A 32 11.56 4.38 2.68
C ASP A 32 10.55 3.25 2.78
N ARG A 33 11.04 2.02 3.03
CA ARG A 33 10.19 0.85 3.27
C ARG A 33 10.65 0.06 4.49
N GLN A 34 9.71 -0.43 5.29
CA GLN A 34 9.99 -1.23 6.47
C GLN A 34 8.83 -2.16 6.82
N LEU A 35 9.12 -3.24 7.55
CA LEU A 35 8.05 -4.10 8.07
C LEU A 35 7.36 -3.41 9.25
N VAL A 36 6.03 -3.34 9.17
CA VAL A 36 5.16 -2.72 10.17
C VAL A 36 4.31 -3.81 10.83
N PRO A 37 4.22 -3.87 12.17
CA PRO A 37 3.38 -4.83 12.86
C PRO A 37 1.91 -4.72 12.45
N SER A 38 1.25 -5.85 12.22
CA SER A 38 -0.17 -5.91 11.84
C SER A 38 -0.81 -7.18 12.37
N GLY A 39 -1.62 -7.04 13.43
CA GLY A 39 -2.19 -8.17 14.15
C GLY A 39 -1.10 -9.11 14.67
N SER A 40 -1.20 -10.40 14.32
CA SER A 40 -0.18 -11.42 14.65
C SER A 40 0.97 -11.50 13.64
N GLY A 41 0.98 -10.65 12.61
CA GLY A 41 1.98 -10.67 11.54
C GLY A 41 2.57 -9.29 11.27
N ALA A 42 3.05 -9.11 10.04
CA ALA A 42 3.61 -7.86 9.55
C ALA A 42 3.15 -7.55 8.13
N MET A 43 3.16 -6.27 7.79
CA MET A 43 2.96 -5.74 6.44
C MET A 43 4.23 -5.01 6.01
N LEU A 44 4.47 -4.91 4.71
CA LEU A 44 5.51 -4.03 4.18
C LEU A 44 4.94 -2.63 4.00
N GLY A 45 5.38 -1.68 4.81
CA GLY A 45 4.97 -0.28 4.77
C GLY A 45 5.97 0.59 4.02
N TYR A 46 5.47 1.62 3.35
CA TYR A 46 6.25 2.60 2.59
C TYR A 46 5.85 4.03 2.97
N GLY A 47 6.83 4.93 3.03
CA GLY A 47 6.60 6.36 3.29
C GLY A 47 5.96 6.59 4.65
N MET A 48 6.68 6.23 5.71
CA MET A 48 6.20 6.36 7.08
C MET A 48 5.96 7.83 7.43
N THR A 49 4.72 8.19 7.73
CA THR A 49 4.34 9.57 8.05
C THR A 49 3.70 9.66 9.44
N PRO A 50 3.79 10.84 10.10
CA PRO A 50 3.03 11.10 11.31
C PRO A 50 1.53 10.96 11.01
N TYR A 51 0.88 10.02 11.68
CA TYR A 51 -0.54 9.74 11.53
C TYR A 51 -1.22 9.87 12.89
N ARG A 52 -2.28 10.68 12.95
CA ARG A 52 -3.10 10.80 14.15
C ARG A 52 -4.48 10.20 13.88
N PRO A 53 -4.75 8.96 14.33
CA PRO A 53 -6.10 8.41 14.30
C PRO A 53 -7.06 9.35 15.04
N ARG A 54 -8.29 9.49 14.53
CA ARG A 54 -9.30 10.39 15.12
C ARG A 54 -9.62 10.09 16.60
N SER A 55 -9.39 8.85 17.03
CA SER A 55 -9.61 8.37 18.40
C SER A 55 -8.35 8.37 19.27
N ALA A 56 -7.17 8.67 18.73
CA ALA A 56 -5.91 8.57 19.44
C ALA A 56 -5.48 9.92 20.02
N LYS A 57 -5.05 9.92 21.28
CA LYS A 57 -4.48 11.11 21.95
C LYS A 57 -3.10 11.46 21.38
N GLU A 58 -2.36 10.48 20.89
CA GLU A 58 -0.99 10.63 20.41
C GLU A 58 -0.89 10.41 18.90
N THR A 59 0.02 11.13 18.25
CA THR A 59 0.42 10.91 16.87
C THR A 59 1.29 9.66 16.82
N THR A 60 0.87 8.65 16.06
CA THR A 60 1.70 7.49 15.75
C THR A 60 2.38 7.69 14.40
N THR A 61 3.22 6.75 14.00
CA THR A 61 3.77 6.72 12.63
C THR A 61 3.04 5.62 11.87
N TRP A 62 2.51 5.96 10.70
CA TRP A 62 1.80 5.01 9.86
C TRP A 62 2.31 5.10 8.42
N PRO A 63 2.43 3.97 7.70
CA PRO A 63 2.82 4.02 6.30
C PRO A 63 1.75 4.68 5.44
N LEU A 64 2.18 5.51 4.49
CA LEU A 64 1.32 6.01 3.41
C LEU A 64 0.78 4.84 2.57
N ILE A 65 1.66 3.89 2.22
CA ILE A 65 1.29 2.70 1.45
C ILE A 65 1.65 1.45 2.28
N ALA A 66 0.80 0.44 2.36
CA ALA A 66 1.14 -0.82 3.02
C ALA A 66 0.70 -2.04 2.21
N LEU A 67 1.59 -3.01 2.05
CA LEU A 67 1.34 -4.28 1.38
C LEU A 67 1.22 -5.42 2.39
N ALA A 68 0.10 -6.13 2.35
CA ALA A 68 -0.18 -7.26 3.22
C ALA A 68 -0.46 -8.55 2.44
N ALA A 69 0.18 -9.63 2.84
CA ALA A 69 -0.14 -10.98 2.39
C ALA A 69 -1.31 -11.54 3.20
N GLN A 70 -2.51 -11.60 2.61
CA GLN A 70 -3.68 -12.24 3.24
C GLN A 70 -3.77 -13.71 2.83
N LYS A 71 -4.60 -14.50 3.50
CA LYS A 71 -4.77 -15.93 3.18
C LYS A 71 -5.23 -16.18 1.72
N ARG A 72 -6.07 -15.29 1.17
CA ARG A 72 -6.71 -15.49 -0.16
C ARG A 72 -6.39 -14.40 -1.20
N HIS A 73 -5.86 -13.26 -0.80
CA HIS A 73 -5.58 -12.12 -1.69
C HIS A 73 -4.38 -11.33 -1.15
N LEU A 74 -3.92 -10.35 -1.89
CA LEU A 74 -3.05 -9.29 -1.41
C LEU A 74 -3.92 -8.08 -1.08
N SER A 75 -3.54 -7.35 -0.04
CA SER A 75 -4.14 -6.05 0.27
C SER A 75 -3.07 -4.98 0.12
N LEU A 76 -3.31 -4.03 -0.76
CA LEU A 76 -2.52 -2.81 -0.88
C LEU A 76 -3.34 -1.67 -0.29
N TYR A 77 -2.87 -1.14 0.84
CA TYR A 77 -3.46 0.01 1.50
C TYR A 77 -2.79 1.27 0.98
N VAL A 78 -3.58 2.27 0.61
CA VAL A 78 -3.13 3.61 0.22
C VAL A 78 -3.87 4.61 1.11
N SER A 79 -3.17 5.11 2.13
CA SER A 79 -3.65 6.03 3.15
C SER A 79 -3.55 7.50 2.70
N ALA A 80 -3.80 7.77 1.42
CA ALA A 80 -3.81 9.12 0.86
C ALA A 80 -5.25 9.63 0.75
N VAL A 81 -5.47 10.86 1.23
CA VAL A 81 -6.75 11.56 1.13
C VAL A 81 -6.52 12.84 0.34
N VAL A 82 -7.30 13.03 -0.72
CA VAL A 82 -7.28 14.22 -1.57
C VAL A 82 -8.70 14.78 -1.57
N ASP A 83 -8.86 16.07 -1.32
CA ASP A 83 -10.15 16.76 -1.27
C ASP A 83 -11.21 16.10 -0.34
N GLY A 84 -10.74 15.47 0.74
CA GLY A 84 -11.60 14.81 1.73
C GLY A 84 -12.03 13.38 1.37
N GLU A 85 -11.61 12.85 0.23
CA GLU A 85 -11.88 11.47 -0.22
C GLU A 85 -10.60 10.64 -0.28
N TYR A 86 -10.70 9.34 0.00
CA TYR A 86 -9.56 8.45 -0.17
C TYR A 86 -9.25 8.27 -1.65
N LEU A 87 -7.98 8.43 -2.01
CA LEU A 87 -7.53 8.31 -3.41
C LEU A 87 -7.78 6.92 -4.00
N ALA A 88 -7.70 5.87 -3.18
CA ALA A 88 -8.04 4.51 -3.59
C ALA A 88 -9.53 4.33 -3.91
N GLU A 89 -10.40 4.95 -3.12
CA GLU A 89 -11.85 4.90 -3.31
C GLU A 89 -12.26 5.63 -4.59
N SER A 90 -11.77 6.85 -4.80
CA SER A 90 -12.13 7.68 -5.96
C SER A 90 -11.66 7.09 -7.30
N ARG A 91 -10.62 6.23 -7.28
CA ARG A 91 -10.05 5.59 -8.48
C ARG A 91 -10.43 4.12 -8.64
N ALA A 92 -11.25 3.57 -7.75
CA ALA A 92 -11.55 2.13 -7.71
C ALA A 92 -11.97 1.56 -9.07
N ALA A 93 -12.79 2.28 -9.84
CA ALA A 93 -13.29 1.84 -11.14
C ALA A 93 -12.22 1.72 -12.25
N GLN A 94 -11.05 2.32 -12.06
CA GLN A 94 -9.94 2.33 -13.03
C GLN A 94 -8.92 1.22 -12.76
N LEU A 95 -8.99 0.55 -11.61
CA LEU A 95 -7.95 -0.38 -11.15
C LEU A 95 -8.08 -1.80 -11.73
N GLY A 96 -8.98 -2.02 -12.68
CA GLY A 96 -9.25 -3.35 -13.25
C GLY A 96 -10.18 -4.19 -12.37
N ASP A 97 -9.95 -5.50 -12.34
CA ASP A 97 -10.77 -6.45 -11.61
C ASP A 97 -10.28 -6.66 -10.18
N VAL A 98 -10.60 -5.67 -9.35
CA VAL A 98 -10.19 -5.61 -7.94
C VAL A 98 -11.38 -5.30 -7.03
N SER A 99 -11.25 -5.65 -5.75
CA SER A 99 -12.17 -5.17 -4.72
C SER A 99 -11.54 -4.00 -3.97
N CYS A 100 -12.11 -2.81 -4.10
CA CYS A 100 -11.64 -1.62 -3.37
C CYS A 100 -12.59 -1.27 -2.21
N GLY A 101 -12.02 -0.94 -1.06
CA GLY A 101 -12.71 -0.20 0.01
C GLY A 101 -12.17 1.23 0.06
N LYS A 102 -12.32 1.93 1.20
CA LYS A 102 -11.82 3.31 1.37
C LYS A 102 -10.35 3.47 0.99
N SER A 103 -9.45 2.83 1.72
CA SER A 103 -8.00 2.86 1.45
C SER A 103 -7.43 1.55 0.93
N CYS A 104 -8.24 0.49 0.87
CA CYS A 104 -7.74 -0.88 0.68
C CYS A 104 -8.14 -1.46 -0.67
N ILE A 105 -7.14 -1.71 -1.51
CA ILE A 105 -7.25 -2.38 -2.81
C ILE A 105 -6.90 -3.85 -2.62
N ARG A 106 -7.82 -4.76 -2.96
CA ARG A 106 -7.67 -6.21 -2.78
C ARG A 106 -7.70 -6.92 -4.13
N PHE A 107 -6.67 -7.73 -4.40
CA PHE A 107 -6.52 -8.49 -5.63
C PHE A 107 -5.72 -9.78 -5.38
N THR A 108 -5.86 -10.78 -6.24
CA THR A 108 -5.13 -12.07 -6.09
C THR A 108 -3.80 -12.10 -6.83
N SER A 109 -3.68 -11.34 -7.91
CA SER A 109 -2.48 -11.15 -8.74
C SER A 109 -2.58 -9.77 -9.42
N LEU A 110 -1.44 -9.14 -9.71
CA LEU A 110 -1.34 -7.94 -10.53
C LEU A 110 -1.88 -8.13 -11.95
N ASP A 111 -2.02 -9.36 -12.43
CA ASP A 111 -2.60 -9.63 -13.76
C ASP A 111 -4.09 -9.26 -13.83
N ARG A 112 -4.76 -9.08 -12.67
CA ARG A 112 -6.13 -8.56 -12.59
C ARG A 112 -6.19 -7.04 -12.42
N VAL A 113 -5.05 -6.41 -12.20
CA VAL A 113 -4.93 -4.99 -11.88
C VAL A 113 -4.53 -4.23 -13.13
N ASP A 114 -5.18 -3.10 -13.39
CA ASP A 114 -4.62 -2.13 -14.33
C ASP A 114 -3.37 -1.49 -13.69
N THR A 115 -2.20 -2.02 -14.04
CA THR A 115 -0.91 -1.59 -13.47
C THR A 115 -0.54 -0.16 -13.84
N VAL A 116 -1.07 0.39 -14.94
CA VAL A 116 -0.86 1.80 -15.33
C VAL A 116 -1.69 2.70 -14.42
N ALA A 117 -2.97 2.37 -14.21
CA ALA A 117 -3.82 3.11 -13.28
C ALA A 117 -3.30 3.03 -11.84
N LEU A 118 -2.80 1.86 -11.42
CA LEU A 118 -2.21 1.69 -10.10
C LEU A 118 -0.90 2.49 -9.94
N ASP A 119 0.00 2.49 -10.92
CA ASP A 119 1.23 3.32 -10.89
C ASP A 119 0.88 4.81 -10.73
N GLN A 120 -0.08 5.32 -11.51
CA GLN A 120 -0.55 6.71 -11.39
C GLN A 120 -1.12 7.01 -10.00
N LEU A 121 -1.95 6.11 -9.46
CA LEU A 121 -2.49 6.23 -8.11
C LEU A 121 -1.39 6.31 -7.05
N LEU A 122 -0.37 5.46 -7.15
CA LEU A 122 0.74 5.43 -6.21
C LEU A 122 1.61 6.70 -6.29
N ARG A 123 1.87 7.21 -7.50
CA ARG A 123 2.58 8.49 -7.69
C ARG A 123 1.84 9.65 -7.03
N ASP A 124 0.54 9.72 -7.25
CA ASP A 124 -0.29 10.80 -6.71
C ASP A 124 -0.42 10.70 -5.18
N ALA A 125 -0.51 9.48 -4.64
CA ALA A 125 -0.43 9.27 -3.19
C ALA A 125 0.89 9.79 -2.61
N VAL A 126 2.02 9.50 -3.27
CA VAL A 126 3.34 9.95 -2.80
C VAL A 126 3.52 11.46 -2.92
N ALA A 127 2.90 12.09 -3.92
CA ALA A 127 2.89 13.55 -4.03
C ALA A 127 2.26 14.22 -2.80
N THR A 128 1.25 13.61 -2.15
CA THR A 128 0.58 14.20 -0.98
C THR A 128 1.45 14.33 0.27
N ILE A 129 2.61 13.65 0.31
CA ILE A 129 3.54 13.73 1.45
C ILE A 129 4.86 14.44 1.09
N ARG A 130 5.11 14.69 -0.20
CA ARG A 130 6.28 15.43 -0.68
C ARG A 130 6.05 16.93 -0.74
N ASP A 131 4.81 17.35 -0.91
CA ASP A 131 4.42 18.76 -0.93
C ASP A 131 3.45 19.03 0.22
N PRO A 132 3.95 19.26 1.45
CA PRO A 132 3.12 19.74 2.53
C PRO A 132 2.76 21.19 2.19
N GLY A 133 1.60 21.39 1.56
CA GLY A 133 1.05 22.73 1.31
C GLY A 133 1.04 23.62 2.55
#